data_AF-A0A1I7X8S5-F1
#
_entry.id   AF-A0A1I7X8S5-F1
#
_cell.length_a   1.000
_cell.length_b   1.000
_cell.length_c   1.000
_cell.angle_alpha   90.00
_cell.angle_beta   90.00
_cell.angle_gamma   90.00
#
_symmetry.space_group_name_H-M   'P 1'
#
loop_
_entity.id
_entity.type
_entity.pdbx_description
1 polymer ?
#
loop_
_entity_poly.entity_id
_entity_poly.type
_entity_poly.pdbx_seq_one_letter_code
_entity_poly.pdbx_strand_id
1 'polypeptide(L)'
;MQLYSTERKVSQPIEGHAACFASSKHGIVYLVTKHGFVHLYDMESGSRIYSNRISTETVFVTTEYHLTGGIMGINRKGQVCLLLFKNRFIMGKYNVQS
;
A
#
# COMPACT_ATOMS: atom_id res chain seq x y z
N MET A 1 15.48 1.38 13.32
CA MET A 1 16.33 0.86 12.22
C MET A 1 16.18 1.78 11.01
N GLN A 2 17.27 2.03 10.27
CA GLN A 2 17.28 2.85 9.05
C GLN A 2 18.08 2.10 7.97
N LEU A 3 17.63 2.14 6.72
CA LEU A 3 18.33 1.51 5.59
C LEU A 3 19.29 2.53 4.97
N TYR A 4 20.55 2.14 4.79
CA TYR A 4 21.56 2.97 4.12
C TYR A 4 21.69 2.53 2.66
N SER A 5 21.41 3.43 1.73
CA SER A 5 21.64 3.17 0.30
C SER A 5 23.10 3.45 -0.03
N THR A 6 23.85 2.41 -0.38
CA THR A 6 25.27 2.50 -0.75
C THR A 6 25.49 3.25 -2.05
N GLU A 7 24.61 3.04 -3.02
CA GLU A 7 24.63 3.70 -4.33
C GLU A 7 24.43 5.21 -4.22
N ARG A 8 23.42 5.63 -3.44
CA ARG A 8 23.08 7.05 -3.28
C ARG A 8 23.85 7.73 -2.16
N LYS A 9 24.61 6.98 -1.36
CA LYS A 9 25.28 7.41 -0.13
C LYS A 9 24.37 8.14 0.87
N VAL A 10 23.07 7.82 0.87
CA VAL A 10 22.09 8.44 1.79
C VAL A 10 21.42 7.37 2.64
N SER A 11 21.21 7.72 3.92
CA SER A 11 20.33 6.95 4.79
C SER A 11 18.88 7.23 4.41
N GLN A 12 18.20 6.24 3.85
CA GLN A 12 16.78 6.35 3.53
C GLN A 12 15.97 6.15 4.81
N PRO A 13 15.14 7.12 5.21
CA PRO A 13 14.17 6.88 6.26
C PRO A 13 13.36 5.66 5.86
N ILE A 14 13.35 4.63 6.70
CA ILE A 14 12.34 3.58 6.54
C ILE A 14 11.06 4.25 7.01
N GLU A 15 10.31 4.86 6.08
CA GLU A 15 8.91 5.13 6.35
C GLU A 15 8.29 3.79 6.67
N GLY A 16 8.07 3.51 7.97
CA GLY A 16 7.69 2.18 8.44
C GLY A 16 6.55 1.63 7.59
N HIS A 17 6.87 0.71 6.69
CA HIS A 17 5.87 0.04 5.88
C HIS A 17 5.05 -0.79 6.86
N ALA A 18 3.77 -0.48 6.95
CA ALA A 18 2.84 -1.20 7.80
C ALA A 18 2.53 -2.57 7.20
N ALA A 19 2.56 -2.69 5.87
CA ALA A 19 2.37 -3.96 5.17
C ALA A 19 2.91 -3.95 3.75
N CYS A 20 3.19 -5.15 3.23
CA CYS A 20 3.59 -5.42 1.86
C CYS A 20 2.80 -6.64 1.33
N PHE A 21 2.19 -6.51 0.15
CA PHE A 21 1.50 -7.61 -0.52
C PHE A 21 1.94 -7.69 -1.98
N ALA A 22 2.14 -8.91 -2.48
CA ALA A 22 2.44 -9.16 -3.87
C ALA A 22 1.25 -9.81 -4.54
N SER A 23 0.65 -9.14 -5.53
CA SER A 23 -0.43 -9.70 -6.34
C SER A 23 0.15 -10.36 -7.57
N SER A 24 0.30 -11.68 -7.49
CA SER A 24 0.79 -12.50 -8.61
C SER A 24 -0.15 -12.44 -9.83
N LYS A 25 -1.43 -12.07 -9.61
CA LYS A 25 -2.43 -11.93 -10.67
C LYS A 25 -2.10 -10.80 -11.66
N HIS A 26 -1.47 -9.73 -11.17
CA HIS A 26 -1.19 -8.53 -11.97
C HIS A 26 0.30 -8.18 -12.03
N GLY A 27 1.17 -8.92 -11.33
CA GLY A 27 2.59 -8.59 -11.24
C GLY A 27 2.84 -7.28 -10.48
N ILE A 28 2.00 -6.95 -9.49
CA ILE A 28 2.10 -5.68 -8.75
C ILE A 28 2.41 -5.96 -7.28
N VAL A 29 3.37 -5.21 -6.75
CA VAL A 29 3.67 -5.16 -5.31
C VAL A 29 3.00 -3.91 -4.71
N TYR A 30 2.18 -4.12 -3.69
CA TYR A 30 1.52 -3.07 -2.92
C TYR A 30 2.26 -2.86 -1.60
N LEU A 31 2.69 -1.63 -1.34
CA LEU A 31 3.31 -1.20 -0.08
C LEU A 31 2.43 -0.18 0.61
N VAL A 32 2.01 -0.47 1.84
CA VAL A 32 1.23 0.45 2.67
C VAL A 32 2.12 0.98 3.78
N THR A 33 2.19 2.30 3.94
CA THR A 33 2.99 2.93 4.99
C THR A 33 2.15 3.24 6.23
N LYS A 34 2.81 3.33 7.39
CA LYS A 34 2.19 3.76 8.65
C LYS A 34 1.51 5.13 8.55
N HIS A 35 1.95 6.00 7.64
CA HIS A 35 1.37 7.33 7.40
C HIS A 35 0.18 7.33 6.44
N GLY A 36 -0.26 6.15 6.01
CA GLY A 36 -1.43 5.96 5.15
C GLY A 36 -1.16 6.23 3.67
N PHE A 37 0.10 6.14 3.24
CA PHE A 37 0.44 6.11 1.81
C PHE A 37 0.37 4.69 1.27
N VAL A 38 -0.02 4.58 0.01
CA VAL A 38 0.13 3.36 -0.77
C VAL A 38 1.10 3.62 -1.91
N HIS A 39 2.04 2.69 -2.10
CA HIS A 39 2.95 2.67 -3.22
C HIS A 39 2.77 1.37 -3.99
N LEU A 40 2.78 1.45 -5.31
CA LEU A 40 2.68 0.32 -6.19
C LEU A 40 3.94 0.22 -7.00
N TYR A 41 4.49 -0.98 -7.02
CA TYR A 41 5.69 -1.30 -7.78
C TYR A 41 5.36 -2.40 -8.77
N ASP A 42 5.95 -2.28 -9.94
CA ASP A 42 6.03 -3.39 -10.87
C ASP A 42 6.93 -4.47 -10.28
N MET A 43 6.45 -5.72 -10.25
CA MET A 43 7.17 -6.84 -9.67
C MET A 43 8.39 -7.24 -10.50
N GLU A 44 8.32 -7.07 -11.82
CA GLU A 44 9.40 -7.47 -12.73
C GLU A 44 10.54 -6.44 -12.73
N SER A 45 10.22 -5.17 -12.98
CA SER A 45 11.24 -4.11 -13.07
C SER A 45 11.59 -3.45 -11.74
N GLY A 46 10.75 -3.59 -10.70
CA GLY A 46 10.88 -2.84 -9.45
C GLY A 46 10.56 -1.34 -9.60
N SER A 47 10.00 -0.91 -10.73
CA SER A 47 9.66 0.49 -10.98
C SER A 47 8.40 0.90 -10.22
N ARG A 48 8.39 2.12 -9.66
CA ARG A 48 7.21 2.66 -8.97
C ARG A 48 6.15 3.10 -9.98
N ILE A 49 5.01 2.42 -10.00
CA ILE A 49 3.87 2.69 -10.89
C ILE A 49 3.00 3.82 -10.33
N TYR A 50 2.67 3.75 -9.04
CA TYR A 50 1.72 4.67 -8.43
C TYR A 50 2.08 4.96 -6.97
N SER A 51 1.73 6.16 -6.51
CA SER A 51 1.93 6.59 -5.14
C SER A 51 0.85 7.59 -4.78
N ASN A 52 0.06 7.30 -3.75
CA ASN A 52 -0.91 8.26 -3.25
C ASN A 52 -1.24 8.03 -1.76
N ARG A 53 -1.73 9.07 -1.10
CA ARG A 53 -2.20 8.97 0.28
C ARG A 53 -3.64 8.48 0.32
N ILE A 54 -3.84 7.31 0.91
CA ILE A 54 -5.16 6.67 1.04
C ILE A 54 -5.85 7.00 2.36
N SER A 55 -5.08 7.30 3.42
CA SER A 55 -5.64 7.61 4.73
C SER A 55 -4.80 8.67 5.44
N THR A 56 -5.46 9.53 6.21
CA THR A 56 -4.75 10.46 7.11
C THR A 56 -4.27 9.76 8.37
N GLU A 57 -5.00 8.73 8.79
CA GLU A 57 -4.70 7.88 9.93
C GLU A 57 -3.91 6.65 9.50
N THR A 58 -3.17 6.06 10.44
CA THR A 58 -2.48 4.79 10.23
C THR A 58 -3.47 3.69 9.85
N VAL A 59 -3.21 3.05 8.72
CA VAL A 59 -3.80 1.77 8.33
C VAL A 59 -3.02 0.68 9.08
N PHE A 60 -3.63 0.10 10.11
CA PHE A 60 -2.94 -0.77 11.07
C PHE A 60 -3.08 -2.26 10.75
N VAL A 61 -4.10 -2.61 9.97
CA VAL A 61 -4.30 -3.96 9.46
C VAL A 61 -4.65 -3.87 7.98
N THR A 62 -4.10 -4.80 7.22
CA THR A 62 -4.30 -4.90 5.78
C THR A 62 -4.32 -6.36 5.38
N THR A 63 -5.00 -6.66 4.28
CA THR A 63 -5.09 -8.00 3.70
C THR A 63 -5.16 -7.88 2.19
N GLU A 64 -4.75 -8.94 1.50
CA GLU A 64 -5.00 -9.08 0.08
C GLU A 64 -6.51 -9.24 -0.16
N TYR A 65 -7.00 -8.64 -1.25
CA TYR A 65 -8.35 -8.83 -1.74
C TYR A 65 -8.33 -9.75 -2.96
N HIS A 66 -8.39 -11.06 -2.72
CA HIS A 66 -8.16 -12.12 -3.72
C HIS A 66 -9.06 -12.03 -4.96
N LEU A 67 -10.28 -11.50 -4.85
CA LEU A 67 -11.23 -11.46 -5.97
C LEU A 67 -10.72 -10.59 -7.13
N THR A 68 -10.21 -9.40 -6.83
CA THR A 68 -9.64 -8.49 -7.83
C THR A 68 -8.12 -8.47 -7.84
N GLY A 69 -7.45 -9.10 -6.87
CA GLY A 69 -6.01 -9.00 -6.67
C GLY A 69 -5.55 -7.62 -6.18
N GLY A 70 -6.41 -6.93 -5.42
CA GLY A 70 -6.13 -5.63 -4.79
C GLY A 70 -5.77 -5.79 -3.31
N ILE A 71 -5.86 -4.70 -2.54
CA ILE A 71 -5.67 -4.71 -1.09
C ILE A 71 -6.83 -4.04 -0.36
N MET A 72 -7.12 -4.53 0.83
CA MET A 72 -8.06 -3.91 1.78
C MET A 72 -7.34 -3.65 3.10
N GLY A 73 -7.67 -2.55 3.77
CA GLY A 73 -7.15 -2.27 5.11
C GLY A 73 -8.09 -1.43 5.95
N ILE A 74 -7.85 -1.43 7.27
CA ILE A 74 -8.64 -0.65 8.23
C ILE A 74 -7.72 0.38 8.88
N ASN A 75 -8.20 1.63 8.92
CA ASN A 75 -7.52 2.71 9.60
C ASN A 75 -7.99 2.90 11.04
N ARG A 76 -7.25 3.65 11.85
CA ARG A 76 -7.59 3.91 13.28
C ARG A 76 -8.95 4.59 13.51
N LYS A 77 -9.56 5.17 12.48
CA LYS A 77 -10.91 5.75 12.52
C LYS A 77 -12.02 4.72 12.24
N GLY A 78 -11.68 3.46 12.02
CA GLY A 78 -12.64 2.41 11.66
C GLY A 78 -13.12 2.49 10.21
N GLN A 79 -12.39 3.19 9.34
CA GLN A 79 -12.73 3.25 7.92
C GLN A 79 -12.04 2.12 7.17
N VAL A 80 -12.79 1.45 6.30
CA VAL A 80 -12.26 0.48 5.35
C VAL A 80 -11.67 1.23 4.16
N CYS A 81 -10.36 1.10 3.96
CA CYS A 81 -9.63 1.60 2.82
C CYS A 81 -9.44 0.47 1.82
N LEU A 82 -10.01 0.60 0.61
CA LEU A 82 -9.94 -0.41 -0.44
C LEU A 82 -9.22 0.13 -1.66
N LEU A 83 -8.23 -0.61 -2.15
CA LEU A 83 -7.54 -0.34 -3.41
C LEU A 83 -7.74 -1.54 -4.35
N LEU A 84 -8.45 -1.32 -5.45
CA LEU A 84 -8.72 -2.34 -6.46
C LEU A 84 -7.94 -2.07 -7.74
N PHE A 85 -7.42 -3.14 -8.35
CA PHE A 85 -6.93 -3.10 -9.71
C PHE A 85 -8.03 -3.56 -10.67
N LYS A 86 -8.49 -2.63 -11.51
CA LYS A 86 -9.33 -2.90 -12.70
C LYS A 86 -8.62 -2.26 -13.91
N ASN A 87 -9.30 -1.43 -14.71
CA ASN A 87 -8.68 -0.62 -15.78
C ASN A 87 -8.01 0.67 -15.27
N ARG A 88 -8.29 1.06 -14.02
CA ARG A 88 -7.69 2.18 -13.27
C ARG A 88 -7.66 1.81 -11.80
N PHE A 89 -6.79 2.44 -11.03
CA PHE A 89 -6.79 2.30 -9.57
C PHE A 89 -8.02 2.98 -8.98
N ILE A 90 -8.89 2.20 -8.34
CA ILE A 90 -10.09 2.71 -7.67
C ILE A 90 -9.87 2.66 -6.17
N MET A 91 -10.03 3.82 -5.53
CA MET A 91 -9.99 3.97 -4.08
C MET A 91 -11.40 4.07 -3.53
N GLY A 92 -11.76 3.14 -2.64
CA GLY A 92 -13.00 3.17 -1.88
C GLY A 92 -12.73 3.45 -0.40
N LYS A 93 -13.59 4.27 0.22
CA LYS A 93 -13.67 4.40 1.68
C LYS A 93 -15.08 4.08 2.14
N TYR A 94 -15.20 3.11 3.03
CA TYR A 94 -16.46 2.72 3.63
C TYR A 94 -16.37 2.87 5.15
N ASN A 95 -17.44 3.38 5.77
CA ASN A 95 -17.54 3.37 7.23
C ASN A 95 -18.07 2.01 7.66
N VAL A 96 -17.42 1.40 8.66
CA VAL A 96 -18.00 0.26 9.37
C VAL A 96 -19.07 0.83 10.30
N GLN A 97 -20.34 0.82 9.87
CA GLN A 97 -21.45 1.07 10.79
C GLN A 97 -21.69 -0.21 11.61
N SER A 98 -21.73 -0.05 12.94
CA SER A 98 -22.18 -1.07 13.88
C SER A 98 -23.69 -1.23 13.82
#